data_AF-A0A662I0R1-F1
#
_entry.id   AF-A0A662I0R1-F1
#
_cell.length_a   1.000
_cell.length_b   1.000
_cell.length_c   1.000
_cell.angle_alpha   90.00
_cell.angle_beta   90.00
_cell.angle_gamma   90.00
#
_symmetry.space_group_name_H-M   'P 1'
#
loop_
_entity.id
_entity.type
_entity.pdbx_description
1 polymer ?
#
loop_
_entity_poly.entity_id
_entity_poly.type
_entity_poly.pdbx_seq_one_letter_code
_entity_poly.pdbx_strand_id
1 'polypeptide(L)'
;MLPIALVFATTYAQFINVMEVLLWTRGLWSLRAPFKFDARKIPKDMYHILLALLYIAPFVPLGLVEAFKLAWIVWILNDTTWHFWAVRPSDWLKWIKFYFNPFSNKVLWYARLGIAQVKVTPKRMFLITLARILILPFLLLL
;
A
#
# COMPACT_ATOMS: atom_id res chain seq x y z
N MET A 1 -24.42 4.50 9.80
CA MET A 1 -23.04 4.27 10.31
C MET A 1 -22.04 3.95 9.20
N LEU A 2 -22.41 3.14 8.20
CA LEU A 2 -21.53 2.79 7.06
C LEU A 2 -20.86 3.98 6.34
N PRO A 3 -21.54 5.13 6.10
CA PRO A 3 -20.89 6.26 5.42
C PRO A 3 -19.77 6.89 6.25
N ILE A 4 -19.96 7.00 7.57
CA ILE A 4 -18.97 7.59 8.47
C ILE A 4 -17.74 6.69 8.59
N ALA A 5 -17.94 5.37 8.71
CA ALA A 5 -16.85 4.41 8.77
C ALA A 5 -16.05 4.37 7.47
N LEU A 6 -16.72 4.50 6.32
CA LEU A 6 -16.06 4.58 5.01
C LEU A 6 -15.25 5.87 4.84
N VAL A 7 -15.82 7.02 5.25
CA VAL A 7 -15.10 8.30 5.26
C VAL A 7 -13.87 8.19 6.16
N PHE A 8 -14.04 7.67 7.37
CA PHE A 8 -12.93 7.45 8.30
C PHE A 8 -11.86 6.54 7.71
N ALA A 9 -12.23 5.40 7.11
CA ALA A 9 -11.28 4.48 6.46
C ALA A 9 -10.53 5.16 5.31
N THR A 10 -11.23 5.95 4.49
CA THR A 10 -10.62 6.68 3.36
C THR A 10 -9.61 7.71 3.86
N THR A 11 -10.00 8.53 4.86
CA THR A 11 -9.10 9.51 5.47
C THR A 11 -7.92 8.84 6.17
N TYR A 12 -8.17 7.75 6.89
CA TYR A 12 -7.13 6.99 7.59
C TYR A 12 -6.12 6.38 6.61
N ALA A 13 -6.55 5.91 5.44
CA ALA A 13 -5.66 5.43 4.39
C ALA A 13 -4.70 6.53 3.90
N GLN A 14 -5.20 7.77 3.74
CA GLN A 14 -4.36 8.91 3.36
C GLN A 14 -3.39 9.29 4.47
N PHE A 15 -3.81 9.20 5.74
CA PHE A 15 -2.90 9.38 6.87
C PHE A 15 -1.77 8.34 6.86
N ILE A 16 -2.09 7.06 6.69
CA ILE A 16 -1.07 6.00 6.58
C ILE A 16 -0.14 6.27 5.40
N ASN A 17 -0.66 6.63 4.22
CA ASN A 17 0.17 7.00 3.07
C ASN A 17 1.20 8.07 3.41
N VAL A 18 0.77 9.19 3.99
CA VAL A 18 1.66 10.28 4.35
C VAL A 18 2.73 9.81 5.33
N MET A 19 2.36 9.05 6.36
CA MET A 19 3.32 8.51 7.33
C MET A 19 4.33 7.57 6.70
N GLU A 20 3.89 6.67 5.82
CA GLU A 20 4.78 5.78 5.08
C GLU A 20 5.71 6.56 4.15
N VAL A 21 5.21 7.56 3.43
CA VAL A 21 6.04 8.41 2.57
C VAL A 21 7.13 9.10 3.39
N LEU A 22 6.78 9.73 4.50
CA LEU A 22 7.76 10.37 5.38
C LEU A 22 8.81 9.38 5.88
N LEU A 23 8.40 8.15 6.23
CA LEU A 23 9.31 7.10 6.69
C LEU A 23 10.26 6.61 5.58
N TRP A 24 9.74 6.36 4.39
CA TRP A 24 10.46 5.67 3.31
C TRP A 24 11.23 6.60 2.39
N THR A 25 10.67 7.78 2.11
CA THR A 25 11.22 8.71 1.12
C THR A 25 11.75 9.99 1.76
N ARG A 26 11.53 10.18 3.08
CA ARG A 26 11.98 11.34 3.88
C ARG A 26 11.38 12.68 3.46
N GLY A 27 10.26 12.66 2.73
CA GLY A 27 9.56 13.87 2.33
C GLY A 27 8.46 13.61 1.31
N LEU A 28 7.45 14.49 1.28
CA LEU A 28 6.40 14.45 0.28
C LEU A 28 6.94 14.83 -1.10
N TRP A 29 6.45 14.15 -2.14
CA TRP A 29 6.84 14.37 -3.54
C TRP A 29 8.35 14.31 -3.80
N SER A 30 9.09 13.57 -2.97
CA SER A 30 10.55 13.47 -3.05
C SER A 30 11.02 12.56 -4.18
N LEU A 31 10.20 11.60 -4.61
CA LEU A 31 10.56 10.67 -5.69
C LEU A 31 10.38 11.34 -7.06
N ARG A 32 11.38 11.16 -7.92
CA ARG A 32 11.41 11.69 -9.29
C ARG A 32 12.03 10.67 -10.24
N ALA A 33 11.68 10.75 -11.51
CA ALA A 33 12.33 9.92 -12.53
C ALA A 33 13.82 10.30 -12.70
N PRO A 34 14.70 9.35 -13.07
CA PRO A 34 14.45 7.93 -13.29
C PRO A 34 14.31 7.15 -11.97
N PHE A 35 13.29 6.29 -11.90
CA PHE A 35 13.06 5.42 -10.73
C PHE A 35 14.06 4.27 -10.70
N LYS A 36 14.50 3.91 -9.50
CA LYS A 36 15.52 2.89 -9.27
C LYS A 36 14.89 1.65 -8.66
N PHE A 37 15.39 0.49 -9.05
CA PHE A 37 15.08 -0.78 -8.39
C PHE A 37 15.88 -0.90 -7.09
N ASP A 38 15.35 -1.61 -6.11
CA ASP A 38 16.04 -1.77 -4.83
C ASP A 38 17.21 -2.73 -4.98
N ALA A 39 18.39 -2.23 -4.62
CA ALA A 39 19.64 -2.98 -4.60
C ALA A 39 20.23 -3.03 -3.18
N ARG A 40 19.56 -2.45 -2.19
CA ARG A 40 20.07 -2.31 -0.82
C ARG A 40 19.96 -3.62 -0.06
N LYS A 41 20.77 -3.74 0.99
CA LYS A 41 20.60 -4.77 2.02
C LYS A 41 19.35 -4.45 2.83
N ILE A 42 18.47 -5.43 2.95
CA ILE A 42 17.14 -5.23 3.54
C ILE A 42 17.19 -5.49 5.04
N PRO A 43 16.69 -4.57 5.88
CA PRO A 43 16.55 -4.81 7.32
C PRO A 43 15.64 -6.01 7.62
N LYS A 44 15.95 -6.75 8.68
CA LYS A 44 15.11 -7.83 9.21
C LYS A 44 14.20 -7.28 10.31
N ASP A 45 13.21 -6.49 9.91
CA ASP A 45 12.21 -5.92 10.82
C ASP A 45 10.79 -6.39 10.48
N MET A 46 9.86 -6.12 11.39
CA MET A 46 8.46 -6.54 11.28
C MET A 46 7.56 -5.44 10.70
N TYR A 47 8.12 -4.53 9.90
CA TYR A 47 7.39 -3.36 9.41
C TYR A 47 6.04 -3.70 8.77
N HIS A 48 5.98 -4.70 7.89
CA HIS A 48 4.72 -5.02 7.19
C HIS A 48 3.74 -5.78 8.08
N ILE A 49 4.20 -6.42 9.16
CA ILE A 49 3.32 -7.00 10.18
C ILE A 49 2.69 -5.87 10.99
N LEU A 50 3.48 -4.89 11.43
CA LEU A 50 2.97 -3.71 12.11
C LEU A 50 1.97 -2.95 11.24
N LEU A 51 2.30 -2.75 9.96
CA LEU A 51 1.42 -2.07 9.01
C LEU A 51 0.09 -2.81 8.81
N ALA A 52 0.12 -4.15 8.71
CA ALA A 52 -1.10 -4.95 8.64
C ALA A 52 -1.97 -4.83 9.90
N LEU A 53 -1.35 -4.78 11.09
CA LEU A 53 -2.08 -4.52 12.33
C LEU A 53 -2.68 -3.12 12.34
N LEU A 54 -1.94 -2.11 11.88
CA LEU A 54 -2.43 -0.73 11.80
C LEU A 54 -3.61 -0.58 10.82
N TYR A 55 -3.67 -1.38 9.76
CA TYR A 55 -4.83 -1.38 8.87
C TYR A 55 -6.11 -1.89 9.55
N ILE A 56 -6.01 -2.81 10.52
CA ILE A 56 -7.18 -3.47 11.14
C ILE A 56 -7.57 -2.82 12.47
N ALA A 57 -6.59 -2.47 13.31
CA ALA A 57 -6.78 -2.08 14.69
C ALA A 57 -7.82 -0.97 14.93
N PRO A 58 -7.88 0.11 14.11
CA PRO A 58 -8.87 1.17 14.30
C PRO A 58 -10.33 0.71 14.16
N PHE A 59 -10.56 -0.41 13.50
CA PHE A 59 -11.90 -0.88 13.15
C PHE A 59 -12.37 -2.07 13.99
N VAL A 60 -11.48 -2.68 14.80
CA VAL A 60 -11.83 -3.82 15.67
C VAL A 60 -13.06 -3.57 16.55
N PRO A 61 -13.28 -2.37 17.14
CA PRO A 61 -14.48 -2.10 17.93
C PRO A 61 -15.81 -2.21 17.16
N LEU A 62 -15.78 -2.23 15.81
CA LEU A 62 -16.95 -2.34 14.95
C LEU A 62 -17.36 -3.81 14.66
N GLY A 63 -16.57 -4.78 15.11
CA GLY A 63 -16.75 -6.21 14.81
C GLY A 63 -15.77 -6.71 13.75
N LEU A 64 -15.51 -8.02 13.74
CA LEU A 64 -14.45 -8.61 12.89
C LEU A 64 -14.74 -8.49 11.40
N VAL A 65 -16.01 -8.66 10.98
CA VAL A 65 -16.41 -8.60 9.58
C VAL A 65 -16.26 -7.16 9.05
N GLU A 66 -16.79 -6.18 9.77
CA GLU A 66 -16.67 -4.75 9.46
C GLU A 66 -15.21 -4.31 9.49
N ALA A 67 -14.43 -4.75 10.48
CA ALA A 67 -13.01 -4.44 10.58
C ALA A 67 -12.24 -4.96 9.37
N PHE A 68 -12.51 -6.19 8.94
CA PHE A 68 -11.91 -6.76 7.75
C PHE A 68 -12.29 -5.99 6.48
N LYS A 69 -13.57 -5.61 6.34
CA LYS A 69 -14.06 -4.79 5.22
C LYS A 69 -13.32 -3.46 5.12
N LEU A 70 -13.26 -2.72 6.23
CA LEU A 70 -12.65 -1.39 6.25
C LEU A 70 -11.12 -1.47 6.13
N ALA A 71 -10.48 -2.44 6.76
CA ALA A 71 -9.04 -2.69 6.59
C ALA A 71 -8.67 -3.01 5.14
N TRP A 72 -9.50 -3.77 4.44
CA TRP A 72 -9.30 -4.07 3.02
C TRP A 72 -9.35 -2.80 2.16
N ILE A 73 -10.28 -1.89 2.45
CA ILE A 73 -10.37 -0.58 1.79
C ILE A 73 -9.12 0.25 2.09
N VAL A 74 -8.70 0.34 3.35
CA VAL A 74 -7.47 1.07 3.75
C VAL A 74 -6.26 0.53 2.99
N TRP A 75 -6.14 -0.79 2.89
CA TRP A 75 -5.02 -1.43 2.21
C TRP A 75 -5.02 -1.17 0.70
N ILE A 76 -6.17 -1.25 0.03
CA ILE A 76 -6.29 -0.93 -1.40
C ILE A 76 -5.94 0.53 -1.64
N LEU A 77 -6.52 1.43 -0.85
CA LEU A 77 -6.26 2.86 -0.98
C LEU A 77 -4.79 3.15 -0.73
N ASN A 78 -4.17 2.53 0.25
CA ASN A 78 -2.75 2.71 0.50
C ASN A 78 -1.91 2.35 -0.73
N ASP A 79 -2.04 1.12 -1.24
CA ASP A 79 -1.30 0.67 -2.43
C ASP A 79 -1.53 1.56 -3.66
N THR A 80 -2.76 2.03 -3.87
CA THR A 80 -3.15 2.76 -5.08
C THR A 80 -2.91 4.25 -4.99
N THR A 81 -2.88 4.85 -3.80
CA THR A 81 -2.80 6.31 -3.61
C THR A 81 -1.51 6.79 -2.95
N TRP A 82 -0.66 5.88 -2.45
CA TRP A 82 0.65 6.22 -1.86
C TRP A 82 1.51 7.11 -2.76
N HIS A 83 1.50 6.83 -4.06
CA HIS A 83 2.30 7.57 -5.05
C HIS A 83 1.90 9.05 -5.19
N PHE A 84 0.65 9.41 -4.90
CA PHE A 84 0.20 10.81 -4.91
C PHE A 84 0.92 11.66 -3.86
N TRP A 85 1.41 11.02 -2.79
CA TRP A 85 2.16 11.66 -1.72
C TRP A 85 3.67 11.51 -1.90
N ALA A 86 4.14 10.43 -2.53
CA ALA A 86 5.56 10.12 -2.63
C ALA A 86 6.26 10.69 -3.87
N VAL A 87 5.55 10.72 -5.01
CA VAL A 87 6.12 10.96 -6.34
C VAL A 87 5.70 12.33 -6.83
N ARG A 88 6.63 13.10 -7.42
CA ARG A 88 6.31 14.37 -8.07
C ARG A 88 5.12 14.23 -9.04
N PRO A 89 4.13 15.13 -9.00
CA PRO A 89 2.95 15.03 -9.87
C PRO A 89 3.28 14.92 -11.36
N SER A 90 4.31 15.65 -11.81
CA SER A 90 4.80 15.59 -13.20
C SER A 90 5.30 14.21 -13.65
N ASP A 91 5.58 13.30 -12.71
CA ASP A 91 6.11 11.95 -12.96
C ASP A 91 5.12 10.82 -12.62
N TRP A 92 3.86 11.12 -12.23
CA TRP A 92 2.89 10.08 -11.82
C TRP A 92 2.65 9.01 -12.89
N LEU A 93 2.46 9.41 -14.15
CA LEU A 93 2.27 8.45 -15.24
C LEU A 93 3.50 7.57 -15.45
N LYS A 94 4.70 8.12 -15.28
CA LYS A 94 5.95 7.35 -15.37
C LYS A 94 6.04 6.37 -14.21
N TRP A 95 5.62 6.78 -13.01
CA TRP A 95 5.60 5.92 -11.84
C TRP A 95 4.64 4.76 -12.01
N ILE A 96 3.39 5.01 -12.43
CA ILE A 96 2.40 3.95 -12.65
C ILE A 96 2.94 2.92 -13.64
N LYS A 97 3.53 3.36 -14.77
CA LYS A 97 4.15 2.46 -15.75
C LYS A 97 5.34 1.68 -15.19
N PHE A 98 6.14 2.28 -14.31
CA PHE A 98 7.28 1.63 -13.69
C PHE A 98 6.87 0.63 -12.60
N TYR A 99 5.96 1.04 -11.71
CA TYR A 99 5.57 0.35 -10.49
C TYR A 99 4.59 -0.80 -10.76
N PHE A 100 3.76 -0.68 -11.80
CA PHE A 100 2.78 -1.69 -12.19
C PHE A 100 3.11 -2.38 -13.53
N ASN A 101 4.38 -2.44 -13.93
CA ASN A 101 4.78 -3.14 -15.16
C ASN A 101 4.58 -4.66 -15.03
N PRO A 102 3.62 -5.29 -15.76
CA PRO A 102 3.34 -6.72 -15.62
C PRO A 102 4.45 -7.63 -16.16
N PHE A 103 5.42 -7.07 -16.89
CA PHE A 103 6.51 -7.81 -17.52
C PHE A 103 7.84 -7.69 -16.76
N SER A 104 7.94 -6.84 -15.74
CA SER A 104 9.18 -6.66 -14.98
C SER A 104 9.25 -7.55 -13.73
N ASN A 105 10.35 -8.30 -13.62
CA ASN A 105 10.69 -9.12 -12.45
C ASN A 105 11.79 -8.49 -11.58
N LYS A 106 12.23 -7.27 -11.91
CA LYS A 106 13.19 -6.54 -11.07
C LYS A 106 12.54 -6.17 -9.73
N VAL A 107 13.32 -6.13 -8.66
CA VAL A 107 12.80 -5.92 -7.31
C VAL A 107 12.58 -4.43 -7.06
N LEU A 108 11.36 -4.04 -6.67
CA LEU A 108 11.02 -2.68 -6.27
C LEU A 108 11.35 -2.43 -4.80
N TRP A 109 10.99 -3.40 -3.95
CA TRP A 109 11.19 -3.38 -2.51
C TRP A 109 10.92 -4.79 -1.96
N TYR A 110 11.05 -4.96 -0.64
CA TYR A 110 10.84 -6.24 0.03
C TYR A 110 9.80 -6.09 1.14
N ALA A 111 8.82 -7.00 1.18
CA ALA A 111 7.96 -7.13 2.33
C ALA A 111 8.78 -7.72 3.49
N ARG A 112 9.07 -6.88 4.48
CA ARG A 112 9.77 -7.16 5.73
C ARG A 112 8.81 -7.76 6.76
N LEU A 113 8.93 -9.06 7.03
CA LEU A 113 8.08 -9.86 7.93
C LEU A 113 8.90 -10.42 9.10
N GLY A 114 9.86 -9.66 9.60
CA GLY A 114 10.82 -10.09 10.63
C GLY A 114 11.85 -11.04 10.05
N ILE A 115 11.61 -12.35 10.20
CA ILE A 115 12.54 -13.40 9.75
C ILE A 115 12.46 -13.67 8.24
N ALA A 116 11.33 -13.35 7.61
CA ALA A 116 11.11 -13.56 6.18
C ALA A 116 11.12 -12.24 5.41
N GLN A 117 11.63 -12.28 4.18
CA GLN A 117 11.67 -11.16 3.26
C GLN A 117 11.07 -11.59 1.92
N VAL A 118 9.95 -11.01 1.53
CA VAL A 118 9.29 -11.33 0.26
C VAL A 118 9.63 -10.29 -0.78
N LYS A 119 10.28 -10.71 -1.87
CA LYS A 119 10.57 -9.83 -3.00
C LYS A 119 9.28 -9.29 -3.60
N VAL A 120 9.18 -7.98 -3.75
CA VAL A 120 8.07 -7.34 -4.45
C VAL A 120 8.57 -6.80 -5.77
N THR A 121 7.96 -7.26 -6.85
CA THR A 121 8.27 -6.87 -8.23
C THR A 121 7.08 -6.10 -8.82
N PRO A 122 7.28 -5.32 -9.90
CA PRO A 122 6.18 -4.62 -10.54
C PRO A 122 5.07 -5.57 -11.01
N LYS A 123 5.45 -6.74 -11.52
CA LYS A 123 4.51 -7.81 -11.88
C LYS A 123 3.66 -8.27 -10.69
N ARG A 124 4.28 -8.49 -9.53
CA ARG A 124 3.55 -8.90 -8.31
C ARG A 124 2.62 -7.80 -7.83
N MET A 125 3.08 -6.54 -7.82
CA MET A 125 2.24 -5.39 -7.46
C MET A 125 1.01 -5.32 -8.36
N PHE A 126 1.19 -5.39 -9.68
CA PHE A 126 0.08 -5.35 -10.63
C PHE A 126 -0.95 -6.44 -10.36
N LEU A 127 -0.52 -7.70 -10.24
CA LEU A 127 -1.42 -8.84 -10.01
C LEU A 127 -2.14 -8.74 -8.66
N ILE A 128 -1.43 -8.35 -7.60
CA ILE A 128 -2.01 -8.21 -6.26
C ILE A 128 -3.03 -7.07 -6.23
N THR A 129 -2.70 -5.90 -6.79
CA THR A 129 -3.62 -4.76 -6.86
C THR A 129 -4.87 -5.12 -7.68
N LEU A 130 -4.71 -5.79 -8.83
CA LEU A 130 -5.83 -6.27 -9.62
C LEU A 130 -6.72 -7.24 -8.83
N ALA A 131 -6.13 -8.24 -8.17
CA ALA A 131 -6.88 -9.20 -7.36
C ALA A 131 -7.65 -8.50 -6.24
N ARG A 132 -7.05 -7.52 -5.56
CA ARG A 132 -7.73 -6.78 -4.48
C ARG A 132 -8.91 -5.95 -4.99
N ILE A 133 -8.77 -5.29 -6.13
CA ILE A 133 -9.85 -4.53 -6.77
C ILE A 133 -11.00 -5.46 -7.16
N LEU A 134 -10.69 -6.64 -7.72
CA LEU A 134 -11.71 -7.62 -8.12
C LEU A 134 -12.43 -8.26 -6.93
N ILE A 135 -11.75 -8.46 -5.79
CA ILE A 135 -12.33 -9.05 -4.59
C ILE A 135 -13.20 -8.04 -3.82
N LEU A 136 -12.86 -6.74 -3.88
CA LEU A 136 -13.51 -5.69 -3.08
C LEU A 136 -15.06 -5.69 -3.20
N PRO A 137 -15.69 -5.78 -4.39
CA PRO A 137 -17.15 -5.83 -4.50
C PRO A 137 -17.77 -7.01 -3.73
N PHE A 138 -17.19 -8.21 -3.86
CA PHE A 138 -17.68 -9.39 -3.15
C PHE A 138 -17.56 -9.22 -1.63
N LEU A 139 -16.46 -8.63 -1.19
CA LEU A 139 -16.18 -8.37 0.22
C LEU A 139 -17.12 -7.32 0.83
N LEU A 140 -17.60 -6.37 0.02
CA LEU A 140 -18.62 -5.39 0.41
C LEU A 140 -20.06 -5.94 0.39
N LEU A 141 -20.28 -7.11 -0.23
CA LEU A 141 -21.58 -7.79 -0.26
C LEU A 141 -21.77 -8.80 0.89
N LEU A 142 -20.67 -9.25 1.50
CA LEU A 142 -20.69 -9.91 2.82
C LEU A 142 -21.22 -8.94 3.88
#